data_AF-S5M6N5-F1
#
_entry.id   AF-S5M6N5-F1
#
_cell.length_a   1.000
_cell.length_b   1.000
_cell.length_c   1.000
_cell.angle_alpha   90.00
_cell.angle_beta   90.00
_cell.angle_gamma   90.00
#
_symmetry.space_group_name_H-M   'P 1'
#
loop_
_entity.id
_entity.type
_entity.pdbx_description
1 polymer ?
#
loop_
_entity_poly.entity_id
_entity_poly.type
_entity_poly.pdbx_seq_one_letter_code
_entity_poly.pdbx_strand_id
1 'polypeptide(L)'
;MNYVLNYRIPASNNTTHMTGNNTFILTTDADIQFTAESAVVLLDMLDSDPQVGAVCARTHPQGSGLLYWYQVFDYAIGHWFQKAAEHILGCVLCCPGCFSAFRCCALSSVLETYSTEVSNSKATEFLIKDMGEDRWLCTLLVEKGWRLEYCAVSENHTHCPEDFDTSFKQRRRWIPSTVANLSLLITQASEITRGNDTVSILFVLFQSVLVFSTAISPATVILVIASGFASAYKVSDSSVIAIIVLLLLLSIAYGLFCIYGKPQQQLDVAKLASFILVIFMGVVFAGNLKNMIYDGASLIQDCSLSETCAKNGTFIFPLTPSTMYLTLFTLLFIVAGLVHFNEFSCLIHGVWYFLALPS
;
A
#
# COMPACT_ATOMS: atom_id res chain seq x y z
N MET A 1 5.53 26.74 -20.20
CA MET A 1 4.53 27.77 -19.84
C MET A 1 3.17 27.08 -19.71
N ASN A 2 2.52 27.11 -18.53
CA ASN A 2 1.27 26.39 -18.29
C ASN A 2 0.07 27.20 -18.84
N TYR A 3 -0.63 26.68 -19.84
CA TYR A 3 -1.73 27.39 -20.50
C TYR A 3 -2.90 27.73 -19.56
N VAL A 4 -3.28 26.80 -18.69
CA VAL A 4 -4.40 27.02 -17.77
C VAL A 4 -4.01 28.06 -16.73
N LEU A 5 -2.86 27.87 -16.09
CA LEU A 5 -2.44 28.68 -14.94
C LEU A 5 -1.91 30.06 -15.32
N ASN A 6 -1.17 30.17 -16.42
CA ASN A 6 -0.49 31.42 -16.80
C ASN A 6 -1.24 32.23 -17.86
N TYR A 7 -2.24 31.64 -18.55
CA TYR A 7 -2.98 32.33 -19.61
C TYR A 7 -4.48 32.39 -19.33
N ARG A 8 -5.15 31.27 -19.06
CA ARG A 8 -6.61 31.25 -18.88
C ARG A 8 -7.08 31.97 -17.61
N ILE A 9 -6.49 31.65 -16.45
CA ILE A 9 -6.90 32.26 -15.17
C ILE A 9 -6.69 33.79 -15.19
N PRO A 10 -5.51 34.33 -15.56
CA PRO A 10 -5.30 35.78 -15.61
C PRO A 10 -6.18 36.52 -16.63
N ALA A 11 -6.60 35.87 -17.71
CA ALA A 11 -7.44 36.47 -18.76
C ALA A 11 -8.93 36.57 -18.40
N SER A 12 -9.39 35.93 -17.32
CA SER A 12 -10.80 35.81 -16.92
C SER A 12 -11.41 37.08 -16.29
N ASN A 13 -10.67 38.19 -16.18
CA ASN A 13 -11.05 39.38 -15.40
C ASN A 13 -12.38 40.09 -15.75
N ASN A 14 -13.10 39.68 -16.80
CA ASN A 14 -14.23 40.45 -17.32
C ASN A 14 -15.64 39.88 -17.06
N THR A 15 -15.83 38.68 -16.49
CA THR A 15 -17.21 38.17 -16.26
C THR A 15 -17.41 37.21 -15.07
N THR A 16 -16.38 36.50 -14.63
CA THR A 16 -16.37 35.67 -13.41
C THR A 16 -14.98 35.76 -12.79
N HIS A 17 -14.86 36.08 -11.50
CA HIS A 17 -13.56 36.14 -10.80
C HIS A 17 -12.95 34.74 -10.64
N MET A 18 -12.45 34.15 -11.73
CA MET A 18 -11.64 32.94 -11.67
C MET A 18 -10.27 33.32 -11.10
N THR A 19 -9.89 32.66 -10.02
CA THR A 19 -8.62 32.77 -9.31
C THR A 19 -7.99 31.39 -9.23
N GLY A 20 -6.70 31.32 -8.90
CA GLY A 20 -6.06 30.03 -8.62
C GLY A 20 -6.71 29.26 -7.46
N ASN A 21 -7.41 29.96 -6.55
CA ASN A 21 -8.02 29.35 -5.37
C ASN A 21 -9.36 28.68 -5.69
N ASN A 22 -10.19 29.24 -6.57
CA ASN A 22 -11.51 28.70 -6.94
C ASN A 22 -11.51 28.04 -8.33
N THR A 23 -10.33 27.68 -8.84
CA THR A 23 -10.17 26.90 -10.07
C THR A 23 -9.48 25.59 -9.73
N PHE A 24 -10.01 24.50 -10.27
CA PHE A 24 -9.54 23.14 -9.97
C PHE A 24 -9.22 22.39 -11.26
N ILE A 25 -8.29 21.44 -11.18
CA ILE A 25 -7.93 20.51 -12.26
C ILE A 25 -8.22 19.10 -11.76
N LEU A 26 -9.10 18.39 -12.47
CA LEU A 26 -9.33 16.97 -12.27
C LEU A 26 -8.37 16.17 -13.16
N THR A 27 -7.55 15.32 -12.58
CA THR A 27 -6.73 14.34 -13.31
C THR A 27 -7.48 13.03 -13.38
N THR A 28 -7.44 12.39 -14.56
CA THR A 28 -8.02 11.08 -14.79
C THR A 28 -7.18 10.27 -15.76
N ASP A 29 -7.04 8.98 -15.49
CA ASP A 29 -6.49 8.04 -16.48
C ASP A 29 -7.56 7.73 -17.53
N ALA A 30 -7.13 7.22 -18.69
CA ALA A 30 -8.00 6.98 -19.84
C ALA A 30 -8.97 5.81 -19.65
N ASP A 31 -8.67 4.90 -18.71
CA ASP A 31 -9.43 3.69 -18.41
C ASP A 31 -10.40 3.85 -17.21
N ILE A 32 -10.55 5.07 -16.71
CA ILE A 32 -11.30 5.33 -15.47
C ILE A 32 -12.78 5.55 -15.74
N GLN A 33 -13.60 4.87 -14.94
CA GLN A 33 -15.04 5.05 -14.90
C GLN A 33 -15.42 5.74 -13.58
N PHE A 34 -16.05 6.91 -13.67
CA PHE A 34 -16.51 7.68 -12.52
C PHE A 34 -17.88 8.32 -12.81
N THR A 35 -18.57 8.74 -11.75
CA THR A 35 -19.87 9.43 -11.85
C THR A 35 -19.71 10.94 -11.72
N ALA A 36 -20.68 11.70 -12.23
CA ALA A 36 -20.65 13.15 -12.07
C ALA A 36 -20.70 13.55 -10.58
N GLU A 37 -21.45 12.81 -9.78
CA GLU A 37 -21.56 12.95 -8.34
C GLU A 37 -20.20 12.76 -7.66
N SER A 38 -19.44 11.73 -8.04
CA SER A 38 -18.08 11.51 -7.52
C SER A 38 -17.18 12.71 -7.77
N ALA A 39 -17.25 13.32 -8.97
CA ALA A 39 -16.46 14.51 -9.30
C ALA A 39 -16.90 15.75 -8.51
N VAL A 40 -18.21 15.95 -8.35
CA VAL A 40 -18.77 17.06 -7.56
C VAL A 40 -18.32 16.99 -6.11
N VAL A 41 -18.34 15.80 -5.49
CA VAL A 41 -17.89 15.62 -4.10
C VAL A 41 -16.42 16.01 -3.92
N LEU A 42 -15.53 15.70 -4.88
CA LEU A 42 -14.12 16.13 -4.80
C LEU A 42 -14.00 17.65 -4.86
N LEU A 43 -14.79 18.30 -5.70
CA LEU A 43 -14.82 19.76 -5.82
C LEU A 43 -15.39 20.42 -4.56
N ASP A 44 -16.46 19.88 -3.99
CA ASP A 44 -17.07 20.37 -2.75
C ASP A 44 -16.07 20.31 -1.58
N MET A 45 -15.31 19.21 -1.46
CA MET A 45 -14.25 19.11 -0.46
C MET A 45 -13.15 20.16 -0.65
N LEU A 46 -12.71 20.37 -1.90
CA LEU A 46 -11.76 21.45 -2.21
C LEU A 46 -12.34 22.83 -1.93
N ASP A 47 -13.61 23.10 -2.23
CA ASP A 47 -14.20 24.42 -1.98
C ASP A 47 -14.38 24.69 -0.48
N SER A 48 -14.64 23.64 0.31
CA SER A 48 -14.92 23.75 1.75
C SER A 48 -13.75 24.23 2.61
N ASP A 49 -12.51 23.91 2.23
CA ASP A 49 -11.31 24.30 2.97
C ASP A 49 -10.22 24.85 2.03
N PRO A 50 -9.92 26.17 2.08
CA PRO A 50 -8.88 26.79 1.27
C PRO A 50 -7.47 26.21 1.45
N GLN A 51 -7.16 25.54 2.57
CA GLN A 51 -5.87 24.90 2.82
C GLN A 51 -5.72 23.55 2.10
N VAL A 52 -6.82 22.96 1.62
CA VAL A 52 -6.77 21.72 0.87
C VAL A 52 -6.28 21.99 -0.55
N GLY A 53 -5.12 21.42 -0.88
CA GLY A 53 -4.48 21.56 -2.19
C GLY A 53 -4.87 20.46 -3.18
N ALA A 54 -5.24 19.27 -2.68
CA ALA A 54 -5.71 18.16 -3.50
C ALA A 54 -6.63 17.23 -2.72
N VAL A 55 -7.52 16.53 -3.44
CA VAL A 55 -8.39 15.49 -2.91
C VAL A 55 -8.37 14.30 -3.87
N CYS A 56 -8.16 13.10 -3.35
CA CYS A 56 -8.27 11.86 -4.11
C CYS A 56 -9.45 11.00 -3.66
N ALA A 57 -9.97 10.21 -4.59
CA ALA A 57 -11.13 9.35 -4.37
C ALA A 57 -10.78 7.93 -3.93
N ARG A 58 -11.79 7.15 -3.55
CA ARG A 58 -11.74 5.69 -3.43
C ARG A 58 -11.71 5.06 -4.83
N THR A 59 -10.63 4.34 -5.15
CA THR A 59 -10.48 3.64 -6.44
C THR A 59 -10.71 2.14 -6.31
N HIS A 60 -11.63 1.60 -7.10
CA HIS A 60 -11.94 0.17 -7.15
C HIS A 60 -11.34 -0.48 -8.39
N PRO A 61 -10.65 -1.62 -8.26
CA PRO A 61 -10.17 -2.34 -9.44
C PRO A 61 -11.34 -3.00 -10.17
N GLN A 62 -11.27 -3.02 -11.48
CA GLN A 62 -12.09 -3.78 -12.41
C GLN A 62 -11.20 -4.71 -13.23
N GLY A 63 -11.74 -5.89 -13.55
CA GLY A 63 -11.05 -6.88 -14.35
C GLY A 63 -11.58 -8.28 -14.11
N SER A 64 -10.82 -9.28 -14.53
CA SER A 64 -11.17 -10.69 -14.42
C SER A 64 -10.01 -11.59 -14.00
N GLY A 65 -10.35 -12.79 -13.52
CA GLY A 65 -9.36 -13.82 -13.16
C GLY A 65 -8.77 -13.71 -11.74
N LEU A 66 -7.82 -14.59 -11.46
CA LEU A 66 -7.20 -14.71 -10.13
C LEU A 66 -6.35 -13.49 -9.76
N LEU A 67 -5.65 -12.90 -10.74
CA LEU A 67 -4.85 -11.71 -10.48
C LEU A 67 -5.72 -10.50 -10.17
N TYR A 68 -6.89 -10.39 -10.81
CA TYR A 68 -7.91 -9.41 -10.43
C TYR A 68 -8.35 -9.58 -8.97
N TRP A 69 -8.67 -10.81 -8.52
CA TRP A 69 -9.04 -11.06 -7.12
C TRP A 69 -7.95 -10.62 -6.15
N TYR A 70 -6.69 -10.91 -6.47
CA TYR A 70 -5.56 -10.43 -5.69
C TYR A 70 -5.62 -8.91 -5.56
N GLN A 71 -5.82 -8.18 -6.67
CA GLN A 71 -5.86 -6.72 -6.66
C GLN A 71 -7.08 -6.14 -5.96
N VAL A 72 -8.25 -6.79 -6.03
CA VAL A 72 -9.44 -6.38 -5.24
C VAL A 72 -9.09 -6.30 -3.75
N PHE A 73 -8.40 -7.32 -3.23
CA PHE A 73 -7.99 -7.31 -1.83
C PHE A 73 -6.84 -6.33 -1.56
N ASP A 74 -5.83 -6.25 -2.44
CA ASP A 74 -4.69 -5.34 -2.30
C ASP A 74 -5.12 -3.87 -2.23
N TYR A 75 -6.05 -3.47 -3.11
CA TYR A 75 -6.63 -2.13 -3.12
C TYR A 75 -7.47 -1.89 -1.85
N ALA A 76 -8.23 -2.88 -1.38
CA ALA A 76 -8.98 -2.77 -0.13
C ALA A 76 -8.05 -2.53 1.06
N ILE A 77 -6.95 -3.28 1.18
CA ILE A 77 -5.93 -3.06 2.24
C ILE A 77 -5.42 -1.62 2.20
N GLY A 78 -5.02 -1.15 1.02
CA GLY A 78 -4.48 0.19 0.83
C GLY A 78 -5.46 1.28 1.25
N HIS A 79 -6.74 1.13 0.95
CA HIS A 79 -7.74 2.15 1.27
C HIS A 79 -8.27 2.06 2.71
N TRP A 80 -8.56 0.85 3.20
CA TRP A 80 -9.11 0.62 4.54
C TRP A 80 -8.13 0.97 5.65
N PHE A 81 -6.84 0.67 5.46
CA PHE A 81 -5.83 0.86 6.48
C PHE A 81 -4.98 2.09 6.17
N GLN A 82 -4.27 2.10 5.04
CA GLN A 82 -3.25 3.11 4.81
C GLN A 82 -3.85 4.49 4.51
N LYS A 83 -4.72 4.60 3.50
CA LYS A 83 -5.32 5.89 3.12
C LYS A 83 -6.18 6.48 4.21
N ALA A 84 -7.01 5.66 4.85
CA ALA A 84 -7.83 6.09 5.98
C ALA A 84 -6.95 6.60 7.14
N ALA A 85 -5.90 5.87 7.53
CA ALA A 85 -4.99 6.32 8.57
C ALA A 85 -4.22 7.59 8.20
N GLU A 86 -3.71 7.69 6.96
CA GLU A 86 -3.04 8.89 6.44
C GLU A 86 -3.94 10.12 6.54
N HIS A 87 -5.19 10.00 6.09
CA HIS A 87 -6.16 11.09 6.11
C HIS A 87 -6.53 11.54 7.52
N ILE A 88 -6.71 10.60 8.46
CA ILE A 88 -7.08 10.91 9.85
C ILE A 88 -5.89 11.49 10.63
N LEU A 89 -4.69 10.95 10.44
CA LEU A 89 -3.50 11.35 11.19
C LEU A 89 -2.87 12.65 10.69
N GLY A 90 -3.17 13.05 9.46
CA GLY A 90 -2.67 14.29 8.90
C GLY A 90 -3.07 14.51 7.46
N CYS A 91 -2.31 13.92 6.55
CA CYS A 91 -2.35 14.22 5.13
C CYS A 91 -2.09 12.97 4.29
N VAL A 92 -2.73 12.87 3.14
CA VAL A 92 -2.51 11.77 2.18
C VAL A 92 -1.23 12.01 1.39
N LEU A 93 -0.36 11.01 1.27
CA LEU A 93 0.96 11.18 0.60
C LEU A 93 0.98 10.75 -0.87
N CYS A 94 -0.18 10.48 -1.44
CA CYS A 94 -0.32 10.13 -2.85
C CYS A 94 -1.77 10.36 -3.30
N CYS A 95 -1.99 11.32 -4.17
CA CYS A 95 -3.23 11.48 -4.90
C CYS A 95 -3.00 10.84 -6.27
N PRO A 96 -3.48 9.60 -6.50
CA PRO A 96 -3.20 8.88 -7.73
C PRO A 96 -3.78 9.61 -8.95
N GLY A 97 -3.07 9.55 -10.07
CA GLY A 97 -3.46 10.20 -11.33
C GLY A 97 -4.84 9.77 -11.86
N CYS A 98 -5.30 8.58 -11.48
CA CYS A 98 -6.56 7.99 -11.92
C CYS A 98 -7.82 8.83 -11.62
N PHE A 99 -7.96 9.42 -10.44
CA PHE A 99 -9.14 10.24 -10.12
C PHE A 99 -8.86 11.13 -8.90
N SER A 100 -8.20 12.25 -9.15
CA SER A 100 -7.83 13.23 -8.14
C SER A 100 -8.05 14.66 -8.62
N ALA A 101 -8.55 15.52 -7.76
CA ALA A 101 -8.76 16.93 -8.05
C ALA A 101 -7.71 17.78 -7.32
N PHE A 102 -7.16 18.77 -8.01
CA PHE A 102 -6.09 19.64 -7.51
C PHE A 102 -6.48 21.11 -7.64
N ARG A 103 -6.17 21.90 -6.62
CA ARG A 103 -6.33 23.35 -6.66
C ARG A 103 -5.24 23.99 -7.53
N CYS A 104 -5.63 24.88 -8.41
CA CYS A 104 -4.72 25.53 -9.35
C CYS A 104 -3.59 26.30 -8.65
N CYS A 105 -3.87 27.05 -7.57
CA CYS A 105 -2.82 27.76 -6.83
C CYS A 105 -1.82 26.80 -6.15
N ALA A 106 -2.30 25.63 -5.69
CA ALA A 106 -1.45 24.62 -5.09
C ALA A 106 -0.50 24.05 -6.14
N LEU A 107 -1.02 23.67 -7.32
CA LEU A 107 -0.20 23.25 -8.46
C LEU A 107 0.79 24.33 -8.90
N SER A 108 0.36 25.58 -9.04
CA SER A 108 1.23 26.70 -9.40
C SER A 108 2.45 26.83 -8.47
N SER A 109 2.31 26.49 -7.18
CA SER A 109 3.37 26.62 -6.19
C SER A 109 4.50 25.58 -6.31
N VAL A 110 4.26 24.48 -7.04
CA VAL A 110 5.19 23.33 -7.13
C VAL A 110 5.60 22.97 -8.56
N LEU A 111 4.87 23.45 -9.57
CA LEU A 111 5.03 23.02 -10.96
C LEU A 111 6.43 23.21 -11.55
N GLU A 112 7.13 24.29 -11.17
CA GLU A 112 8.49 24.53 -11.63
C GLU A 112 9.42 23.41 -11.19
N THR A 113 9.37 23.03 -9.90
CA THR A 113 10.18 21.94 -9.33
C THR A 113 9.71 20.58 -9.82
N TYR A 114 8.39 20.36 -9.90
CA TYR A 114 7.81 19.12 -10.42
C TYR A 114 8.27 18.80 -11.84
N SER A 115 8.34 19.83 -12.70
CA SER A 115 8.72 19.67 -14.12
C SER A 115 10.23 19.56 -14.36
N THR A 116 11.05 19.50 -13.31
CA THR A 116 12.51 19.36 -13.46
C THR A 116 12.89 17.93 -13.82
N GLU A 117 13.73 17.79 -14.85
CA GLU A 117 14.24 16.49 -15.29
C GLU A 117 15.10 15.81 -14.21
N VAL A 118 15.23 14.50 -14.31
CA VAL A 118 16.12 13.70 -13.47
C VAL A 118 17.55 14.02 -13.86
N SER A 119 18.39 14.38 -12.88
CA SER A 119 19.81 14.56 -13.17
C SER A 119 20.46 13.20 -13.48
N ASN A 120 21.32 13.17 -14.50
CA ASN A 120 21.98 11.94 -15.00
C ASN A 120 22.82 11.18 -13.94
N SER A 121 22.97 11.69 -12.73
CA SER A 121 23.87 11.17 -11.69
C SER A 121 23.19 10.60 -10.44
N LYS A 122 21.84 10.61 -10.32
CA LYS A 122 21.16 10.14 -9.11
C LYS A 122 20.01 9.17 -9.38
N ALA A 123 20.24 7.90 -9.09
CA ALA A 123 19.22 6.85 -9.15
C ALA A 123 18.00 7.13 -8.25
N THR A 124 18.20 7.79 -7.10
CA THR A 124 17.09 8.14 -6.20
C THR A 124 16.14 9.17 -6.81
N GLU A 125 16.65 10.13 -7.59
CA GLU A 125 15.80 11.11 -8.28
C GLU A 125 14.91 10.43 -9.33
N PHE A 126 15.42 9.40 -10.01
CA PHE A 126 14.61 8.57 -10.92
C PHE A 126 13.46 7.86 -10.20
N LEU A 127 13.73 7.28 -9.02
CA LEU A 127 12.69 6.61 -8.24
C LEU A 127 11.61 7.58 -7.73
N ILE A 128 12.01 8.80 -7.39
CA ILE A 128 11.11 9.82 -6.86
C ILE A 128 10.28 10.44 -7.98
N LYS A 129 10.94 10.96 -9.03
CA LYS A 129 10.33 11.79 -10.06
C LYS A 129 9.66 11.00 -11.19
N ASP A 130 10.34 10.00 -11.73
CA ASP A 130 9.88 9.29 -12.94
C ASP A 130 9.05 8.04 -12.64
N MET A 131 9.35 7.38 -11.51
CA MET A 131 8.62 6.17 -11.08
C MET A 131 7.50 6.47 -10.07
N GLY A 132 7.44 7.70 -9.56
CA GLY A 132 6.52 8.08 -8.48
C GLY A 132 5.99 9.48 -8.68
N GLU A 133 5.69 9.87 -9.91
CA GLU A 133 5.26 11.21 -10.30
C GLU A 133 4.12 11.75 -9.42
N ASP A 134 3.09 10.94 -9.15
CA ASP A 134 1.97 11.29 -8.28
C ASP A 134 2.42 11.56 -6.84
N ARG A 135 3.31 10.71 -6.31
CA ARG A 135 3.87 10.84 -4.96
C ARG A 135 4.80 12.02 -4.86
N TRP A 136 5.59 12.28 -5.90
CA TRP A 136 6.49 13.41 -5.97
C TRP A 136 5.71 14.72 -5.96
N LEU A 137 4.66 14.81 -6.77
CA LEU A 137 3.75 15.96 -6.77
C LEU A 137 3.16 16.19 -5.38
N CYS A 138 2.65 15.13 -4.73
CA CYS A 138 2.10 15.22 -3.39
C CYS A 138 3.14 15.61 -2.34
N THR A 139 4.36 15.08 -2.43
CA THR A 139 5.47 15.43 -1.54
C THR A 139 5.78 16.91 -1.64
N LEU A 140 5.90 17.46 -2.85
CA LEU A 140 6.10 18.90 -3.05
C LEU A 140 4.95 19.74 -2.50
N LEU A 141 3.70 19.32 -2.68
CA LEU A 141 2.54 20.04 -2.15
C LEU A 141 2.56 20.07 -0.62
N VAL A 142 2.88 18.94 0.01
CA VAL A 142 3.03 18.83 1.47
C VAL A 142 4.18 19.69 1.98
N GLU A 143 5.33 19.72 1.30
CA GLU A 143 6.45 20.61 1.60
C GLU A 143 6.07 22.10 1.51
N LYS A 144 5.15 22.45 0.60
CA LYS A 144 4.60 23.81 0.46
C LYS A 144 3.49 24.15 1.46
N GLY A 145 3.17 23.26 2.40
CA GLY A 145 2.19 23.52 3.45
C GLY A 145 0.74 23.20 3.08
N TRP A 146 0.49 22.57 1.92
CA TRP A 146 -0.86 22.18 1.52
C TRP A 146 -1.32 20.92 2.25
N ARG A 147 -2.62 20.86 2.55
CA ARG A 147 -3.29 19.64 3.02
C ARG A 147 -3.79 18.85 1.82
N LEU A 148 -3.61 17.53 1.85
CA LEU A 148 -4.11 16.61 0.83
C LEU A 148 -5.06 15.62 1.50
N GLU A 149 -6.24 15.44 0.93
CA GLU A 149 -7.31 14.68 1.54
C GLU A 149 -7.73 13.47 0.71
N TYR A 150 -8.37 12.52 1.40
CA TYR A 150 -8.94 11.32 0.80
C TYR A 150 -10.44 11.35 1.03
N CYS A 151 -11.21 11.26 -0.06
CA CYS A 151 -12.65 11.18 -0.03
C CYS A 151 -13.09 9.73 -0.21
N ALA A 152 -13.52 9.10 0.88
CA ALA A 152 -14.02 7.72 0.84
C ALA A 152 -15.39 7.57 0.15
N VAL A 153 -16.15 8.67 0.02
CA VAL A 153 -17.51 8.67 -0.59
C VAL A 153 -17.45 8.91 -2.11
N SER A 154 -16.38 9.53 -2.60
CA SER A 154 -16.15 9.69 -4.03
C SER A 154 -15.50 8.41 -4.56
N GLU A 155 -16.19 7.70 -5.45
CA GLU A 155 -15.76 6.41 -5.97
C GLU A 155 -15.47 6.47 -7.48
N ASN A 156 -14.44 5.74 -7.90
CA ASN A 156 -14.10 5.51 -9.31
C ASN A 156 -13.62 4.08 -9.52
N HIS A 157 -13.60 3.63 -10.76
CA HIS A 157 -13.15 2.30 -11.14
C HIS A 157 -12.05 2.35 -12.19
N THR A 158 -11.02 1.51 -12.04
CA THR A 158 -9.85 1.42 -12.95
C THR A 158 -9.64 -0.01 -13.43
N HIS A 159 -9.17 -0.19 -14.65
CA HIS A 159 -8.80 -1.51 -15.16
C HIS A 159 -7.45 -1.92 -14.59
N CYS A 160 -7.47 -2.91 -13.70
CA CYS A 160 -6.25 -3.40 -13.07
C CYS A 160 -5.53 -4.44 -13.96
N PRO A 161 -4.21 -4.64 -13.79
CA PRO A 161 -3.49 -5.69 -14.49
C PRO A 161 -4.08 -7.11 -14.32
N GLU A 162 -4.37 -7.79 -15.44
CA GLU A 162 -4.89 -9.16 -15.43
C GLU A 162 -3.81 -10.23 -15.68
N ASP A 163 -2.63 -9.80 -16.15
CA ASP A 163 -1.47 -10.66 -16.39
C ASP A 163 -0.27 -10.34 -15.48
N PHE A 164 0.57 -11.35 -15.26
CA PHE A 164 1.72 -11.26 -14.36
C PHE A 164 2.74 -10.22 -14.82
N ASP A 165 3.02 -10.11 -16.12
CA ASP A 165 4.04 -9.20 -16.63
C ASP A 165 3.66 -7.74 -16.36
N THR A 166 2.42 -7.39 -16.63
CA THR A 166 1.88 -6.05 -16.39
C THR A 166 1.84 -5.75 -14.89
N SER A 167 1.36 -6.69 -14.07
CA SER A 167 1.32 -6.53 -12.62
C SER A 167 2.72 -6.38 -12.01
N PHE A 168 3.68 -7.20 -12.44
CA PHE A 168 5.05 -7.11 -11.95
C PHE A 168 5.72 -5.80 -12.36
N LYS A 169 5.53 -5.34 -13.61
CA LYS A 169 6.02 -4.03 -14.06
C LYS A 169 5.43 -2.88 -13.23
N GLN A 170 4.15 -2.97 -12.86
CA GLN A 170 3.51 -2.00 -11.99
C GLN A 170 4.16 -2.00 -10.59
N ARG A 171 4.33 -3.17 -9.96
CA ARG A 171 4.95 -3.29 -8.62
C ARG A 171 6.40 -2.80 -8.59
N ARG A 172 7.17 -3.05 -9.66
CA ARG A 172 8.54 -2.54 -9.81
C ARG A 172 8.62 -1.01 -9.82
N ARG A 173 7.56 -0.34 -10.24
CA ARG A 173 7.46 1.12 -10.20
C ARG A 173 7.00 1.58 -8.82
N TRP A 174 5.88 1.04 -8.36
CA TRP A 174 5.17 1.53 -7.18
C TRP A 174 5.91 1.31 -5.86
N ILE A 175 6.48 0.12 -5.63
CA ILE A 175 7.09 -0.20 -4.33
C ILE A 175 8.36 0.65 -4.13
N PRO A 176 9.33 0.68 -5.07
CA PRO A 176 10.53 1.48 -4.88
C PRO A 176 10.25 2.98 -4.80
N SER A 177 9.32 3.51 -5.61
CA SER A 177 8.98 4.93 -5.56
C SER A 177 8.26 5.32 -4.26
N THR A 178 7.43 4.42 -3.70
CA THR A 178 6.84 4.61 -2.38
C THR A 178 7.91 4.70 -1.30
N VAL A 179 8.84 3.74 -1.25
CA VAL A 179 9.92 3.76 -0.26
C VAL A 179 10.79 5.00 -0.41
N ALA A 180 11.14 5.40 -1.63
CA ALA A 180 11.98 6.57 -1.89
C ALA A 180 11.31 7.89 -1.46
N ASN A 181 10.04 8.11 -1.83
CA ASN A 181 9.29 9.31 -1.45
C ASN A 181 9.03 9.39 0.06
N LEU A 182 8.66 8.27 0.70
CA LEU A 182 8.47 8.24 2.15
C LEU A 182 9.79 8.49 2.91
N SER A 183 10.90 7.92 2.42
CA SER A 183 12.22 8.17 3.00
C SER A 183 12.64 9.64 2.88
N LEU A 184 12.29 10.29 1.77
CA LEU A 184 12.51 11.73 1.58
C LEU A 184 11.71 12.53 2.62
N LEU A 185 10.42 12.26 2.75
CA LEU A 185 9.55 12.91 3.75
C LEU A 185 10.08 12.74 5.18
N ILE A 186 10.55 11.55 5.54
CA ILE A 186 11.12 11.27 6.87
C ILE A 186 12.43 12.05 7.06
N THR A 187 13.28 12.13 6.03
CA THR A 187 14.55 12.87 6.09
C THR A 187 14.34 14.37 6.25
N GLN A 188 13.28 14.91 5.63
CA GLN A 188 12.91 16.33 5.70
C GLN A 188 11.85 16.65 6.76
N ALA A 189 11.56 15.71 7.67
CA ALA A 189 10.47 15.83 8.63
C ALA A 189 10.50 17.13 9.44
N SER A 190 11.68 17.60 9.86
CA SER A 190 11.82 18.84 10.64
C SER A 190 11.37 20.08 9.85
N GLU A 191 11.63 20.12 8.55
CA GLU A 191 11.24 21.25 7.70
C GLU A 191 9.74 21.18 7.39
N ILE A 192 9.25 20.00 7.00
CA ILE A 192 7.85 19.77 6.66
C ILE A 192 6.93 20.05 7.86
N THR A 193 7.25 19.53 9.05
CA THR A 193 6.43 19.72 10.26
C THR A 193 6.39 21.17 10.75
N ARG A 194 7.36 22.02 10.35
CA ARG A 194 7.37 23.46 10.67
C ARG A 194 6.61 24.29 9.63
N GLY A 195 6.53 23.81 8.39
CA GLY A 195 5.85 24.49 7.29
C GLY A 195 4.43 23.98 7.01
N ASN A 196 4.03 22.86 7.61
CA ASN A 196 2.74 22.23 7.38
C ASN A 196 2.13 21.70 8.68
N ASP A 197 1.14 22.42 9.21
CA ASP A 197 0.46 22.08 10.48
C ASP A 197 -0.31 20.75 10.42
N THR A 198 -0.60 20.24 9.21
CA THR A 198 -1.29 18.95 9.04
C THR A 198 -0.35 17.76 9.20
N VAL A 199 0.96 17.97 9.06
CA VAL A 199 1.97 16.92 9.21
C VAL A 199 2.58 17.01 10.60
N SER A 200 2.12 16.15 11.50
CA SER A 200 2.65 16.06 12.86
C SER A 200 3.87 15.14 12.96
N ILE A 201 4.63 15.24 14.06
CA ILE A 201 5.71 14.28 14.36
C ILE A 201 5.18 12.85 14.52
N LEU A 202 3.94 12.69 15.01
CA LEU A 202 3.28 11.40 15.12
C LEU A 202 2.99 10.81 13.73
N PHE A 203 2.56 11.64 12.79
CA PHE A 203 2.38 11.24 11.40
C PHE A 203 3.71 10.79 10.77
N VAL A 204 4.80 11.54 10.98
CA VAL A 204 6.14 11.13 10.51
C VAL A 204 6.58 9.80 11.14
N LEU A 205 6.30 9.59 12.43
CA LEU A 205 6.60 8.33 13.11
C LEU A 205 5.79 7.18 12.51
N PHE A 206 4.49 7.39 12.22
CA PHE A 206 3.65 6.40 11.54
C PHE A 206 4.24 6.02 10.16
N GLN A 207 4.64 7.01 9.36
CA GLN A 207 5.28 6.76 8.06
C GLN A 207 6.62 6.03 8.20
N SER A 208 7.40 6.35 9.23
CA SER A 208 8.66 5.66 9.54
C SER A 208 8.44 4.19 9.89
N VAL A 209 7.38 3.89 10.66
CA VAL A 209 6.97 2.51 10.96
C VAL A 209 6.52 1.77 9.71
N LEU A 210 5.81 2.41 8.77
CA LEU A 210 5.42 1.79 7.50
C LEU A 210 6.63 1.44 6.62
N VAL A 211 7.60 2.35 6.49
CA VAL A 211 8.84 2.09 5.74
C VAL A 211 9.64 0.96 6.39
N PHE A 212 9.77 0.97 7.71
CA PHE A 212 10.42 -0.11 8.45
C PHE A 212 9.71 -1.45 8.27
N SER A 213 8.37 -1.46 8.36
CA SER A 213 7.53 -2.65 8.17
C SER A 213 7.70 -3.23 6.77
N THR A 214 7.78 -2.37 5.75
CA THR A 214 8.04 -2.77 4.37
C THR A 214 9.42 -3.44 4.24
N ALA A 215 10.45 -2.91 4.90
CA ALA A 215 11.79 -3.46 4.86
C ALA A 215 11.90 -4.85 5.53
N ILE A 216 11.15 -5.10 6.61
CA ILE A 216 11.14 -6.41 7.31
C ILE A 216 10.14 -7.42 6.71
N SER A 217 9.28 -6.99 5.79
CA SER A 217 8.23 -7.84 5.21
C SER A 217 8.78 -9.12 4.55
N PRO A 218 9.88 -9.10 3.77
CA PRO A 218 10.45 -10.34 3.22
C PRO A 218 10.86 -11.35 4.29
N ALA A 219 11.45 -10.87 5.40
CA ALA A 219 11.81 -11.74 6.52
C ALA A 219 10.58 -12.34 7.19
N THR A 220 9.52 -11.54 7.37
CA THR A 220 8.24 -12.02 7.91
C THR A 220 7.64 -13.14 7.06
N VAL A 221 7.65 -13.00 5.74
CA VAL A 221 7.11 -14.05 4.85
C VAL A 221 7.95 -15.33 4.91
N ILE A 222 9.28 -15.22 4.93
CA ILE A 222 10.17 -16.39 5.08
C ILE A 222 9.87 -17.13 6.40
N LEU A 223 9.67 -16.39 7.49
CA LEU A 223 9.32 -16.97 8.79
C LEU A 223 7.94 -17.64 8.78
N VAL A 224 6.94 -17.05 8.12
CA VAL A 224 5.60 -17.64 7.96
C VAL A 224 5.68 -18.94 7.17
N ILE A 225 6.43 -18.97 6.07
CA ILE A 225 6.65 -20.18 5.27
C ILE A 225 7.36 -21.24 6.13
N ALA A 226 8.49 -20.91 6.74
CA ALA A 226 9.28 -21.88 7.51
C ALA A 226 8.51 -22.45 8.72
N SER A 227 7.81 -21.59 9.46
CA SER A 227 6.97 -21.99 10.61
C SER A 227 5.76 -22.82 10.17
N GLY A 228 5.18 -22.47 9.02
CA GLY A 228 4.12 -23.23 8.38
C GLY A 228 4.56 -24.63 7.95
N PHE A 229 5.78 -24.77 7.44
CA PHE A 229 6.36 -26.07 7.10
C PHE A 229 6.62 -26.94 8.33
N ALA A 230 7.19 -26.36 9.39
CA ALA A 230 7.37 -27.03 10.68
C ALA A 230 6.04 -27.60 11.19
N SER A 231 5.01 -26.76 11.12
CA SER A 231 3.62 -27.04 11.49
C SER A 231 2.98 -28.16 10.66
N ALA A 232 3.12 -28.12 9.33
CA ALA A 232 2.46 -29.05 8.43
C ALA A 232 3.05 -30.48 8.50
N TYR A 233 4.37 -30.58 8.62
CA TYR A 233 5.09 -31.86 8.49
C TYR A 233 5.79 -32.34 9.77
N LYS A 234 5.66 -31.64 10.89
CA LYS A 234 6.35 -31.95 12.16
C LYS A 234 7.87 -32.11 11.96
N VAL A 235 8.45 -31.18 11.21
CA VAL A 235 9.87 -31.22 10.87
C VAL A 235 10.72 -30.78 12.06
N SER A 236 11.96 -31.28 12.18
CA SER A 236 12.88 -30.89 13.24
C SER A 236 13.31 -29.42 13.10
N ASP A 237 13.69 -28.80 14.22
CA ASP A 237 14.15 -27.40 14.26
C ASP A 237 15.32 -27.13 13.30
N SER A 238 16.22 -28.11 13.14
CA SER A 238 17.35 -28.00 12.20
C SER A 238 16.90 -27.86 10.75
N SER A 239 15.83 -28.55 10.35
CA SER A 239 15.28 -28.42 9.00
C SER A 239 14.56 -27.09 8.79
N VAL A 240 13.92 -26.53 9.82
CA VAL A 240 13.30 -25.20 9.77
C VAL A 240 14.36 -24.13 9.52
N ILE A 241 15.48 -24.20 10.25
CA ILE A 241 16.63 -23.31 10.04
C ILE A 241 17.17 -23.46 8.62
N ALA A 242 17.29 -24.68 8.12
CA ALA A 242 17.74 -24.92 6.74
C ALA A 242 16.80 -24.29 5.69
N ILE A 243 15.47 -24.35 5.88
CA ILE A 243 14.49 -23.69 5.01
C ILE A 243 14.66 -22.18 5.04
N ILE A 244 14.82 -21.58 6.22
CA ILE A 244 15.03 -20.13 6.36
C ILE A 244 16.29 -19.69 5.61
N VAL A 245 17.41 -20.39 5.84
CA VAL A 245 18.68 -20.09 5.17
C VAL A 245 18.55 -20.24 3.65
N LEU A 246 17.89 -21.30 3.17
CA LEU A 246 17.66 -21.52 1.74
C LEU A 246 16.85 -20.39 1.10
N LEU A 247 15.72 -20.00 1.70
CA LEU A 247 14.87 -18.92 1.19
C LEU A 247 15.58 -17.57 1.20
N LEU A 248 16.39 -17.30 2.23
CA LEU A 248 17.21 -16.10 2.32
C LEU A 248 18.29 -16.06 1.22
N LEU A 249 18.98 -17.17 0.99
CA LEU A 249 19.97 -17.28 -0.09
C LEU A 249 19.33 -17.13 -1.47
N LEU A 250 18.15 -17.71 -1.70
CA LEU A 250 17.39 -17.52 -2.94
C LEU A 250 16.98 -16.06 -3.15
N SER A 251 16.54 -15.38 -2.09
CA SER A 251 16.16 -13.97 -2.14
C SER A 251 17.35 -13.07 -2.47
N ILE A 252 18.52 -13.31 -1.84
CA ILE A 252 19.75 -12.58 -2.14
C ILE A 252 20.23 -12.87 -3.57
N ALA A 253 20.21 -14.14 -3.99
CA ALA A 253 20.61 -14.53 -5.35
C ALA A 253 19.71 -13.86 -6.41
N TYR A 254 18.40 -13.81 -6.16
CA TYR A 254 17.47 -13.10 -7.03
C TYR A 254 17.72 -11.59 -7.02
N GLY A 255 17.97 -10.98 -5.86
CA GLY A 255 18.34 -9.57 -5.76
C GLY A 255 19.61 -9.22 -6.55
N LEU A 256 20.65 -10.05 -6.46
CA LEU A 256 21.86 -9.90 -7.27
C LEU A 256 21.56 -10.09 -8.76
N PHE A 257 20.71 -11.05 -9.12
CA PHE A 257 20.27 -11.23 -10.50
C PHE A 257 19.50 -10.02 -11.03
N CYS A 258 18.71 -9.33 -10.21
CA CYS A 258 18.03 -8.10 -10.59
C CYS A 258 18.97 -6.92 -10.91
N ILE A 259 20.20 -6.92 -10.37
CA ILE A 259 21.18 -5.86 -10.65
C ILE A 259 21.81 -6.06 -12.04
N TYR A 260 22.08 -7.30 -12.44
CA TYR A 260 22.85 -7.60 -13.67
C TYR A 260 22.00 -8.17 -14.81
N GLY A 261 20.88 -8.80 -14.50
CA GLY A 261 20.03 -9.49 -15.47
C GLY A 261 19.21 -8.53 -16.32
N LYS A 262 18.83 -8.96 -17.53
CA LYS A 262 17.93 -8.16 -18.39
C LYS A 262 16.50 -8.13 -17.80
N PRO A 263 15.74 -7.04 -17.98
CA PRO A 263 14.39 -6.93 -17.41
C PRO A 263 13.45 -8.10 -17.75
N GLN A 264 13.52 -8.63 -18.97
CA GLN A 264 12.69 -9.78 -19.36
C GLN A 264 13.10 -11.07 -18.63
N GLN A 265 14.40 -11.30 -18.43
CA GLN A 265 14.87 -12.48 -17.70
C GLN A 265 14.53 -12.39 -16.20
N GLN A 266 14.57 -11.19 -15.64
CA GLN A 266 14.09 -10.93 -14.27
C GLN A 266 12.62 -11.31 -14.13
N LEU A 267 11.77 -10.89 -15.08
CA LEU A 267 10.36 -11.24 -15.13
C LEU A 267 10.13 -12.75 -15.20
N ASP A 268 10.86 -13.46 -16.06
CA ASP A 268 10.69 -14.91 -16.24
C ASP A 268 11.11 -15.68 -14.97
N VAL A 269 12.19 -15.28 -14.31
CA VAL A 269 12.61 -15.86 -13.03
C VAL A 269 11.59 -15.53 -11.93
N ALA A 270 11.07 -14.30 -11.88
CA ALA A 270 10.04 -13.90 -10.91
C ALA A 270 8.77 -14.73 -11.06
N LYS A 271 8.30 -14.96 -12.29
CA LYS A 271 7.13 -15.82 -12.58
C LYS A 271 7.32 -17.22 -12.05
N LEU A 272 8.46 -17.84 -12.37
CA LEU A 272 8.75 -19.20 -11.94
C LEU A 272 8.86 -19.28 -10.41
N ALA A 273 9.57 -18.35 -9.78
CA ALA A 273 9.69 -18.28 -8.33
C ALA A 273 8.32 -18.10 -7.66
N SER A 274 7.49 -17.18 -8.16
CA SER A 274 6.14 -16.94 -7.62
C SER A 274 5.25 -18.17 -7.76
N PHE A 275 5.27 -18.82 -8.93
CA PHE A 275 4.52 -20.06 -9.15
C PHE A 275 4.92 -21.16 -8.16
N ILE A 276 6.22 -21.35 -7.96
CA ILE A 276 6.74 -22.30 -6.98
C ILE A 276 6.25 -21.92 -5.57
N LEU A 277 6.43 -20.66 -5.17
CA LEU A 277 6.06 -20.19 -3.84
C LEU A 277 4.58 -20.33 -3.52
N VAL A 278 3.69 -20.10 -4.50
CA VAL A 278 2.24 -20.33 -4.36
C VAL A 278 1.94 -21.78 -3.99
N ILE A 279 2.63 -22.75 -4.60
CA ILE A 279 2.47 -24.18 -4.27
C ILE A 279 2.93 -24.44 -2.84
N PHE A 280 4.10 -23.92 -2.45
CA PHE A 280 4.61 -24.03 -1.08
C PHE A 280 3.64 -23.39 -0.07
N MET A 281 3.04 -22.26 -0.41
CA MET A 281 2.10 -21.54 0.45
C MET A 281 0.73 -22.21 0.55
N GLY A 282 0.27 -22.93 -0.48
CA GLY A 282 -0.90 -23.80 -0.37
C GLY A 282 -0.71 -24.90 0.67
N VAL A 283 0.47 -25.52 0.71
CA VAL A 283 0.82 -26.56 1.70
C VAL A 283 0.90 -25.97 3.12
N VAL A 284 1.57 -24.82 3.25
CA VAL A 284 1.68 -24.07 4.52
C VAL A 284 0.30 -23.67 5.04
N PHE A 285 -0.56 -23.15 4.17
CA PHE A 285 -1.92 -22.75 4.53
C PHE A 285 -2.74 -23.94 5.05
N ALA A 286 -2.71 -25.08 4.36
CA ALA A 286 -3.39 -26.29 4.81
C ALA A 286 -2.86 -26.79 6.17
N GLY A 287 -1.54 -26.74 6.37
CA GLY A 287 -0.90 -27.10 7.64
C GLY A 287 -1.29 -26.17 8.80
N ASN A 288 -1.27 -24.86 8.55
CA ASN A 288 -1.67 -23.86 9.54
C ASN A 288 -3.15 -23.94 9.88
N LEU A 289 -4.03 -24.17 8.90
CA LEU A 289 -5.46 -24.35 9.14
C LEU A 289 -5.72 -25.59 10.01
N LYS A 290 -5.03 -26.69 9.73
CA LYS A 290 -5.09 -27.89 10.56
C LYS A 290 -4.67 -27.58 12.01
N ASN A 291 -3.54 -26.89 12.20
CA ASN A 291 -3.05 -26.54 13.53
C ASN A 291 -4.00 -25.59 14.26
N MET A 292 -4.58 -24.61 13.58
CA MET A 292 -5.58 -23.71 14.16
C MET A 292 -6.81 -24.47 14.68
N ILE A 293 -7.27 -25.51 13.95
CA ILE A 293 -8.39 -26.35 14.41
C ILE A 293 -8.01 -27.17 15.64
N TYR A 294 -6.81 -27.76 15.67
CA TYR A 294 -6.35 -28.52 16.84
C TYR A 294 -6.13 -27.63 18.06
N ASP A 295 -5.45 -26.50 17.88
CA ASP A 295 -5.17 -25.51 18.92
C ASP A 295 -6.49 -24.87 19.43
N GLY A 296 -7.47 -24.66 18.55
CA GLY A 296 -8.81 -24.19 18.93
C GLY A 296 -9.62 -25.23 19.69
N ALA A 297 -9.55 -26.50 19.28
CA ALA A 297 -10.22 -27.59 19.99
C ALA A 297 -9.61 -27.84 21.37
N SER A 298 -8.27 -27.79 21.51
CA SER A 298 -7.60 -27.89 22.80
C SER A 298 -7.94 -26.71 23.70
N LEU A 299 -8.04 -25.49 23.17
CA LEU A 299 -8.55 -24.35 23.93
C LEU A 299 -9.96 -24.59 24.48
N ILE A 300 -10.89 -25.12 23.70
CA ILE A 300 -12.27 -25.37 24.16
C ILE A 300 -12.33 -26.53 25.17
N GLN A 301 -11.46 -27.53 25.00
CA GLN A 301 -11.45 -28.73 25.84
C GLN A 301 -10.66 -28.54 27.16
N ASP A 302 -9.60 -27.74 27.16
CA ASP A 302 -8.72 -27.50 28.31
C ASP A 302 -9.01 -26.17 29.04
N CYS A 303 -9.70 -25.18 28.43
CA CYS A 303 -10.15 -23.95 29.11
C CYS A 303 -11.58 -24.06 29.68
N SER A 304 -11.93 -25.18 30.30
CA SER A 304 -12.83 -25.09 31.45
C SER A 304 -12.05 -24.41 32.58
N LEU A 305 -12.42 -23.18 32.94
CA LEU A 305 -11.88 -22.42 34.08
C LEU A 305 -11.43 -23.34 35.24
N SER A 306 -10.13 -23.49 35.50
CA SER A 306 -9.56 -23.54 36.87
C SER A 306 -8.09 -24.02 36.95
N GLU A 307 -7.49 -24.67 35.95
CA GLU A 307 -6.10 -25.15 36.09
C GLU A 307 -5.20 -24.57 34.99
N THR A 308 -4.49 -23.53 35.40
CA THR A 308 -3.46 -22.75 34.70
C THR A 308 -2.67 -23.51 33.64
N CYS A 309 -2.46 -22.86 32.49
CA CYS A 309 -1.48 -23.15 31.44
C CYS A 309 -0.01 -23.06 31.92
N ALA A 310 0.29 -23.69 33.06
CA ALA A 310 1.60 -23.73 33.70
C ALA A 310 2.01 -25.20 33.85
N LYS A 311 2.76 -25.72 32.88
CA LYS A 311 3.53 -26.96 33.07
C LYS A 311 4.88 -26.56 33.65
N ASN A 312 5.23 -27.06 34.84
CA ASN A 312 6.53 -26.83 35.50
C ASN A 312 6.85 -25.36 35.82
N GLY A 313 5.85 -24.54 36.20
CA GLY A 313 6.07 -23.16 36.64
C GLY A 313 6.42 -22.16 35.53
N THR A 314 6.46 -22.59 34.26
CA THR A 314 6.53 -21.71 33.09
C THR A 314 5.15 -21.59 32.45
N PHE A 315 4.71 -20.36 32.23
CA PHE A 315 3.48 -20.07 31.48
C PHE A 315 3.70 -20.47 30.02
N ILE A 316 3.01 -21.50 29.57
CA ILE A 316 3.03 -21.93 28.17
C ILE A 316 1.70 -21.50 27.58
N PHE A 317 1.74 -20.52 26.68
CA PHE A 317 0.55 -20.11 25.96
C PHE A 317 0.03 -21.30 25.12
N PRO A 318 -1.28 -21.61 25.16
CA PRO A 318 -1.84 -22.81 24.54
C PRO A 318 -1.84 -22.77 23.00
N LEU A 319 -1.59 -21.60 22.39
CA LEU A 319 -1.51 -21.44 20.94
C LEU A 319 -0.06 -21.36 20.48
N THR A 320 0.24 -22.00 19.36
CA THR A 320 1.53 -21.79 18.68
C THR A 320 1.65 -20.34 18.17
N PRO A 321 2.87 -19.75 18.11
CA PRO A 321 3.05 -18.38 17.63
C PRO A 321 2.50 -18.13 16.22
N SER A 322 2.56 -19.13 15.34
CA SER A 322 1.97 -19.08 13.99
C SER A 322 0.44 -19.03 14.04
N THR A 323 -0.21 -19.85 14.88
CA THR A 323 -1.66 -19.79 15.08
C THR A 323 -2.08 -18.44 15.65
N MET A 324 -1.35 -17.89 16.63
CA MET A 324 -1.63 -16.57 17.20
C MET A 324 -1.55 -15.47 16.13
N TYR A 325 -0.46 -15.44 15.36
CA TYR A 325 -0.25 -14.46 14.30
C TYR A 325 -1.38 -14.51 13.27
N LEU A 326 -1.69 -15.69 12.74
CA LEU A 326 -2.74 -15.85 11.73
C LEU A 326 -4.14 -15.53 12.27
N THR A 327 -4.42 -15.88 13.52
CA THR A 327 -5.70 -15.57 14.16
C THR A 327 -5.86 -14.06 14.34
N LEU A 328 -4.86 -13.37 14.91
CA LEU A 328 -4.88 -11.92 15.08
C LEU A 328 -4.96 -11.19 13.73
N PHE A 329 -4.19 -11.64 12.74
CA PHE A 329 -4.22 -11.12 11.38
C PHE A 329 -5.60 -11.28 10.76
N THR A 330 -6.20 -12.48 10.83
CA THR A 330 -7.55 -12.75 10.30
C THR A 330 -8.60 -11.89 11.01
N LEU A 331 -8.54 -11.79 12.33
CA LEU A 331 -9.44 -10.95 13.12
C LEU A 331 -9.33 -9.48 12.73
N LEU A 332 -8.11 -8.97 12.51
CA LEU A 332 -7.89 -7.59 12.06
C LEU A 332 -8.62 -7.31 10.75
N PHE A 333 -8.51 -8.21 9.76
CA PHE A 333 -9.21 -8.05 8.48
C PHE A 333 -10.72 -8.19 8.61
N ILE A 334 -11.21 -9.14 9.41
CA ILE A 334 -12.65 -9.28 9.66
C ILE A 334 -13.21 -8.00 10.27
N VAL A 335 -12.55 -7.44 11.30
CA VAL A 335 -12.97 -6.18 11.92
C VAL A 335 -12.94 -5.04 10.91
N ALA A 336 -11.88 -4.93 10.10
CA ALA A 336 -11.80 -3.90 9.06
C ALA A 336 -12.92 -4.03 8.02
N GLY A 337 -13.22 -5.24 7.57
CA GLY A 337 -14.34 -5.48 6.65
C GLY A 337 -15.70 -5.17 7.29
N LEU A 338 -15.89 -5.44 8.58
CA LEU A 338 -17.12 -5.08 9.29
C LEU A 338 -17.31 -3.56 9.39
N VAL A 339 -16.23 -2.81 9.57
CA VAL A 339 -16.24 -1.34 9.54
C VAL A 339 -16.53 -0.83 8.12
N HIS A 340 -16.05 -1.52 7.09
CA HIS A 340 -16.28 -1.21 5.67
C HIS A 340 -17.35 -2.13 5.07
N PHE A 341 -18.55 -2.13 5.67
CA PHE A 341 -19.60 -3.13 5.39
C PHE A 341 -19.94 -3.28 3.89
N ASN A 342 -19.98 -2.19 3.13
CA ASN A 342 -20.27 -2.22 1.69
C ASN A 342 -19.21 -3.00 0.88
N GLU A 343 -18.00 -3.11 1.42
CA GLU A 343 -16.86 -3.79 0.79
C GLU A 343 -16.50 -5.09 1.53
N PHE A 344 -17.38 -5.60 2.41
CA PHE A 344 -17.11 -6.82 3.18
C PHE A 344 -16.80 -8.02 2.27
N SER A 345 -17.38 -8.07 1.08
CA SER A 345 -17.11 -9.12 0.08
C SER A 345 -15.65 -9.17 -0.37
N CYS A 346 -14.88 -8.08 -0.24
CA CYS A 346 -13.45 -8.07 -0.55
C CYS A 346 -12.68 -9.11 0.28
N LEU A 347 -13.14 -9.44 1.50
CA LEU A 347 -12.51 -10.44 2.35
C LEU A 347 -12.46 -11.84 1.72
N ILE A 348 -13.41 -12.17 0.83
CA ILE A 348 -13.43 -13.45 0.11
C ILE A 348 -12.16 -13.59 -0.74
N HIS A 349 -11.70 -12.50 -1.34
CA HIS A 349 -10.48 -12.46 -2.15
C HIS A 349 -9.21 -12.51 -1.30
N GLY A 350 -9.30 -12.23 0.01
CA GLY A 350 -8.18 -12.29 0.95
C GLY A 350 -7.56 -13.69 1.09
N VAL A 351 -8.35 -14.75 0.90
CA VAL A 351 -7.82 -16.13 0.89
C VAL A 351 -6.86 -16.32 -0.28
N TRP A 352 -7.24 -15.88 -1.48
CA TRP A 352 -6.38 -15.94 -2.64
C TRP A 352 -5.15 -15.04 -2.48
N TYR A 353 -5.33 -13.84 -1.95
CA TYR A 353 -4.22 -12.95 -1.64
C TYR A 353 -3.18 -13.61 -0.72
N PHE A 354 -3.63 -14.27 0.36
CA PHE A 354 -2.74 -14.97 1.28
C PHE A 354 -1.99 -16.13 0.63
N LEU A 355 -2.68 -16.93 -0.20
CA LEU A 355 -2.05 -18.04 -0.94
C LEU A 355 -1.05 -17.56 -1.99
N ALA A 356 -1.29 -16.38 -2.55
CA ALA A 356 -0.42 -15.77 -3.54
C ALA A 356 0.86 -15.16 -2.94
N LEU A 357 0.94 -14.93 -1.63
CA LEU A 357 2.17 -14.45 -0.98
C LEU A 357 3.30 -15.49 -1.13
N PRO A 358 4.57 -15.10 -1.28
CA PRO A 358 5.08 -13.80 -1.70
C PRO A 358 5.08 -13.71 -3.24
N SER A 359 4.07 -13.06 -3.81
CA SER A 359 4.02 -12.68 -5.23
C SER A 359 4.50 -11.26 -5.45
#